data_AF-B4G277-F1
#
_entry.id   AF-B4G277-F1
#
_cell.length_a   1.000
_cell.length_b   1.000
_cell.length_c   1.000
_cell.angle_alpha   90.00
_cell.angle_beta   90.00
_cell.angle_gamma   90.00
#
_symmetry.space_group_name_H-M   'P 1'
#
loop_
_entity.id
_entity.type
_entity.pdbx_description
1 polymer ?
#
loop_
_entity_poly.entity_id
_entity_poly.type
_entity_poly.pdbx_seq_one_letter_code
_entity_poly.pdbx_strand_id
1 'polypeptide(L)' 'MKLFPEIIRTLYDQDVLAEDTIVLWFRKGSNPKGRQSFVKALEPFVKWLEEAEEEE' A
#
# COMPACT_ATOMS: atom_id res chain seq x y z
N MET A 1 -12.33 -1.07 6.38
CA MET A 1 -11.80 -0.73 7.72
C MET A 1 -11.14 0.63 7.63
N LYS A 2 -11.60 1.64 8.38
CA LYS A 2 -11.14 3.03 8.21
C LYS A 2 -9.64 3.22 8.50
N LEU A 3 -9.10 2.44 9.45
CA LEU A 3 -7.70 2.52 9.90
C LEU A 3 -6.71 1.80 8.98
N PHE A 4 -7.17 1.11 7.93
CA PHE A 4 -6.26 0.30 7.12
C PHE A 4 -5.11 1.10 6.49
N PRO A 5 -5.35 2.25 5.81
CA PRO A 5 -4.26 3.02 5.22
C PRO A 5 -3.27 3.55 6.28
N GLU A 6 -3.77 3.98 7.44
CA GLU A 6 -2.94 4.45 8.55
C GLU A 6 -2.05 3.34 9.12
N ILE A 7 -2.58 2.11 9.25
CA ILE A 7 -1.80 0.95 9.69
C ILE A 7 -0.68 0.66 8.69
N ILE A 8 -0.98 0.61 7.38
CA ILE A 8 0.04 0.33 6.36
C ILE A 8 1.11 1.42 6.36
N ARG A 9 0.72 2.70 6.43
CA ARG A 9 1.65 3.81 6.52
C ARG A 9 2.53 3.74 7.77
N THR A 10 1.95 3.43 8.93
CA THR A 10 2.72 3.27 10.18
C THR A 10 3.75 2.14 10.06
N LEU A 11 3.39 1.02 9.42
CA LEU A 11 4.33 -0.08 9.22
C LEU A 11 5.43 0.26 8.21
N TYR A 12 5.11 1.05 7.19
CA TYR A 12 6.10 1.60 6.24
C TYR A 12 7.06 2.57 6.95
N ASP A 13 6.53 3.57 7.66
CA ASP A 13 7.30 4.60 8.39
C ASP A 13 8.18 4.02 9.52
N GLN A 14 7.98 2.75 9.90
CA GLN A 14 8.75 2.04 10.92
C GLN A 14 9.66 0.94 10.32
N ASP A 15 9.89 0.97 9.01
CA ASP A 15 10.73 0.01 8.29
C ASP A 15 10.28 -1.47 8.43
N VAL A 16 9.00 -1.70 8.76
CA VAL A 16 8.43 -3.05 8.87
C VAL A 16 7.97 -3.57 7.51
N LEU A 17 7.47 -2.67 6.66
CA LEU A 17 7.08 -2.97 5.29
C LEU A 17 7.92 -2.16 4.32
N ALA A 18 8.58 -2.84 3.39
CA ALA A 18 9.25 -2.20 2.26
C ALA A 18 8.24 -1.74 1.20
N GLU A 19 8.60 -0.68 0.46
CA GLU A 19 7.79 -0.12 -0.61
C GLU A 19 7.40 -1.17 -1.66
N ASP A 20 8.39 -1.90 -2.17
CA ASP A 20 8.22 -2.94 -3.19
C ASP A 20 7.20 -4.01 -2.77
N THR A 21 7.15 -4.32 -1.47
CA THR A 21 6.26 -5.30 -0.86
C THR A 21 4.83 -4.76 -0.81
N ILE A 22 4.65 -3.48 -0.48
CA ILE A 22 3.35 -2.81 -0.48
C ILE A 22 2.80 -2.73 -1.91
N VAL A 23 3.63 -2.28 -2.86
CA VAL A 23 3.27 -2.18 -4.30
C VAL A 23 2.96 -3.57 -4.87
N LEU A 24 3.78 -4.58 -4.60
CA LEU A 24 3.54 -5.95 -5.04
C LEU A 24 2.21 -6.50 -4.52
N TRP A 25 1.93 -6.31 -3.22
CA TRP A 25 0.65 -6.73 -2.64
C TRP A 25 -0.52 -5.99 -3.27
N PHE A 26 -0.40 -4.67 -3.48
CA PHE A 26 -1.43 -3.83 -4.09
C PHE A 26 -1.76 -4.25 -5.53
N ARG A 27 -0.74 -4.60 -6.33
CA ARG A 27 -0.89 -4.97 -7.75
C ARG A 27 -1.26 -6.44 -7.96
N LYS A 28 -0.63 -7.36 -7.22
CA LYS A 28 -0.64 -8.82 -7.52
C LYS A 28 -1.08 -9.72 -6.37
N GLY A 29 -1.51 -9.19 -5.23
CA GLY A 29 -1.76 -10.05 -4.08
C GLY A 29 -2.87 -11.10 -4.31
N SER A 30 -2.76 -12.18 -3.55
CA SER A 30 -3.12 -13.53 -4.01
C SER A 30 -4.63 -13.87 -4.03
N ASN A 31 -5.48 -13.14 -3.30
CA ASN A 31 -6.92 -13.41 -3.24
C ASN A 31 -7.75 -12.18 -3.63
N PRO A 32 -8.43 -12.18 -4.79
CA PRO A 32 -9.24 -11.05 -5.24
C PRO A 32 -10.51 -10.84 -4.41
N LYS A 33 -11.04 -11.88 -3.75
CA LYS A 33 -12.25 -11.76 -2.92
C LYS A 33 -11.91 -11.07 -1.60
N GLY A 34 -12.63 -10.00 -1.28
CA GLY A 34 -12.53 -9.31 0.01
C GLY A 34 -11.42 -8.26 0.11
N ARG A 35 -10.46 -8.21 -0.83
CA ARG A 35 -9.39 -7.20 -0.82
C ARG A 35 -9.74 -5.87 -1.49
N GLN A 36 -10.74 -5.82 -2.35
CA GLN A 36 -10.99 -4.66 -3.22
C GLN A 36 -11.26 -3.36 -2.43
N SER A 37 -11.93 -3.45 -1.29
CA SER A 37 -12.14 -2.31 -0.39
C SER A 37 -10.86 -1.79 0.25
N PHE A 38 -9.88 -2.67 0.51
CA PHE A 38 -8.57 -2.33 1.06
C PHE A 38 -7.65 -1.75 -0.02
N VAL A 39 -7.64 -2.34 -1.21
CA VAL A 39 -6.92 -1.80 -2.39
C VAL A 39 -7.41 -0.38 -2.67
N LYS A 40 -8.73 -0.17 -2.78
CA LYS A 40 -9.29 1.17 -3.02
C LYS A 40 -8.94 2.18 -1.92
N ALA A 41 -8.89 1.74 -0.67
CA ALA A 41 -8.51 2.61 0.45
C ALA A 41 -7.03 3.00 0.44
N LEU A 42 -6.16 2.14 -0.12
CA LEU A 42 -4.71 2.33 -0.13
C LEU A 42 -4.19 3.01 -1.40
N GLU A 43 -5.03 3.16 -2.42
CA GLU A 43 -4.68 3.75 -3.71
C GLU A 43 -3.97 5.12 -3.62
N PRO A 44 -4.40 6.08 -2.77
CA PRO A 44 -3.67 7.34 -2.62
C PRO A 44 -2.25 7.18 -2.07
N PHE A 45 -2.05 6.21 -1.17
CA PHE A 45 -0.74 5.97 -0.57
C PHE A 45 0.21 5.28 -1.55
N VAL A 46 -0.27 4.30 -2.32
CA VAL A 46 0.54 3.65 -3.35
C VAL A 46 0.93 4.63 -4.45
N LYS A 47 0.02 5.54 -4.83
CA LYS A 47 0.35 6.59 -5.78
C LYS A 47 1.48 7.50 -5.27
N TRP A 48 1.45 7.87 -4.00
CA TRP A 48 2.52 8.68 -3.39
C TRP A 48 3.87 7.95 -3.36
N LEU A 49 3.88 6.64 -3.09
CA LEU A 49 5.10 5.83 -3.15
C LEU A 49 5.69 5.84 -4.57
N GLU A 50 4.87 5.56 -5.58
CA GLU A 50 5.30 5.51 -6.98
C GLU A 50 5.76 6.90 -7.50
N GLU A 51 5.13 8.00 -7.07
CA GLU A 51 5.57 9.37 -7.40
C GLU A 51 6.91 9.74 -6.73
N ALA A 52 7.18 9.24 -5.52
CA ALA A 52 8.46 9.48 -4.85
C ALA A 52 9.63 8.78 -5.54
N GLU A 53 9.42 7.58 -6.09
CA GLU A 53 10.44 6.85 -6.86
C GLU A 53 10.76 7.55 -8.20
N GLU A 54 9.79 8.19 -8.85
CA GLU A 54 10.01 8.92 -10.12
C GLU A 54 10.81 10.23 -9.94
N GLU A 55 10.90 10.76 -8.71
CA GLU A 55 11.63 12.00 -8.38
C GLU A 55 13.10 11.77 -7.96
N GLU A 56 13.52 10.53 -7.71
CA GLU A 56 14.91 10.12 -7.38
C GLU A 56 15.71 9.59 -8.60
#